data_AF-A0A7C5TM92-F1
#
_entry.id   AF-A0A7C5TM92-F1
#
_cell.length_a   1.000
_cell.length_b   1.000
_cell.length_c   1.000
_cell.angle_alpha   90.00
_cell.angle_beta   90.00
_cell.angle_gamma   90.00
#
_symmetry.space_group_name_H-M   'P 1'
#
loop_
_entity.id
_entity.type
_entity.pdbx_description
1 polymer ?
#
loop_
_entity_poly.entity_id
_entity_poly.type
_entity_poly.pdbx_seq_one_letter_code
_entity_poly.pdbx_strand_id
1 'polypeptide(L)'
;MDRRARPRQPGGARPLARARRRARMPVAPGGARGREGARHRRPARPCREPLTMGQARHARTRPGALLAAAAALLVLSPAGWGATWTLWRLEADTIATAWWIARHADPDARFVHRSAPAPGGGATIGGPDGRYRRSGLQTALDMAMARHPAPDEPCAEPLSKAIRLIELAPWRVPAVPDAAALQAALAAPLAKADVDAALAALDHWCRTQGSRR
;
A
#
# COMPACT_ATOMS: atom_id res chain seq x y z
N MET A 1 -47.44 -49.38 21.39
CA MET A 1 -46.44 -49.90 22.34
C MET A 1 -45.23 -50.33 21.52
N ASP A 2 -44.15 -49.56 21.50
CA ASP A 2 -42.90 -50.03 20.91
C ASP A 2 -41.73 -49.50 21.74
N ARG A 3 -40.91 -50.43 22.24
CA ARG A 3 -39.79 -50.22 23.17
C ARG A 3 -38.50 -50.49 22.40
N ARG A 4 -37.72 -49.46 22.07
CA ARG A 4 -36.28 -49.60 21.73
C ARG A 4 -35.54 -48.37 22.28
N ALA A 5 -34.85 -48.54 23.40
CA ALA A 5 -33.42 -48.87 23.50
C ALA A 5 -32.56 -47.59 23.54
N ARG A 6 -32.03 -47.31 24.74
CA ARG A 6 -31.08 -46.22 25.04
C ARG A 6 -29.74 -46.44 24.32
N PRO A 7 -29.01 -45.35 24.01
CA PRO A 7 -27.56 -45.33 24.13
C PRO A 7 -27.13 -44.70 25.47
N ARG A 8 -26.03 -45.22 26.00
CA ARG A 8 -25.37 -44.84 27.26
C ARG A 8 -24.02 -44.17 26.92
N GLN A 9 -23.69 -43.12 27.68
CA GLN A 9 -22.35 -42.61 28.06
C GLN A 9 -21.52 -41.87 26.97
N PRO A 10 -20.50 -41.04 27.31
CA PRO A 10 -19.91 -40.70 28.63
C PRO A 10 -19.94 -39.17 28.93
N GLY A 11 -19.68 -38.61 30.12
CA GLY A 11 -18.84 -39.06 31.24
C GLY A 11 -17.43 -38.47 31.13
N GLY A 12 -17.22 -37.17 31.36
CA GLY A 12 -15.86 -36.61 31.40
C GLY A 12 -15.74 -35.09 31.40
N ALA A 13 -16.16 -34.41 32.48
CA ALA A 13 -15.78 -33.01 32.72
C ALA A 13 -14.78 -32.95 33.89
N ARG A 14 -13.50 -32.73 33.57
CA ARG A 14 -12.48 -32.27 34.52
C ARG A 14 -11.96 -30.91 34.04
N PRO A 15 -12.18 -29.81 34.80
CA PRO A 15 -11.50 -28.55 34.54
C PRO A 15 -10.09 -28.61 35.13
N LEU A 16 -9.06 -28.63 34.28
CA LEU A 16 -7.69 -28.35 34.70
C LEU A 16 -7.55 -26.85 34.95
N ALA A 17 -7.54 -26.46 36.23
CA ALA A 17 -7.17 -25.14 36.69
C ALA A 17 -5.69 -24.86 36.32
N ARG A 18 -5.46 -24.12 35.23
CA ARG A 18 -4.13 -23.62 34.88
C ARG A 18 -3.85 -22.35 35.66
N ALA A 19 -3.04 -22.49 36.70
CA ALA A 19 -2.49 -21.41 37.50
C ALA A 19 -1.74 -20.39 36.62
N ARG A 20 -2.23 -19.15 36.61
CA ARG A 20 -1.55 -17.99 36.02
C ARG A 20 -0.36 -17.59 36.88
N ARG A 21 0.86 -18.03 36.51
CA ARG A 21 2.09 -17.42 37.03
C ARG A 21 2.32 -16.09 36.31
N ARG A 22 2.01 -14.98 36.99
CA ARG A 22 2.42 -13.63 36.62
C ARG A 22 3.91 -13.48 36.96
N ALA A 23 4.78 -13.50 35.95
CA ALA A 23 6.15 -13.03 36.12
C ALA A 23 6.13 -11.48 36.04
N ARG A 24 6.46 -10.83 37.16
CA ARG A 24 6.76 -9.40 37.24
C ARG A 24 8.10 -9.17 36.53
N MET A 25 8.10 -8.39 35.46
CA MET A 25 9.31 -7.83 34.87
C MET A 25 9.75 -6.60 35.68
N PRO A 26 11.04 -6.45 36.01
CA PRO A 26 11.56 -5.24 36.63
C PRO A 26 11.62 -4.08 35.61
N VAL A 27 11.12 -2.93 36.04
CA VAL A 27 11.25 -1.63 35.38
C VAL A 27 12.65 -1.09 35.67
N ALA A 28 13.45 -0.85 34.63
CA ALA A 28 14.68 -0.08 34.74
C ALA A 28 14.39 1.42 34.56
N PRO A 29 14.89 2.32 35.43
CA PRO A 29 14.70 3.75 35.31
C PRO A 29 15.86 4.43 34.56
N GLY A 30 15.51 5.47 33.80
CA GLY A 30 16.22 6.76 33.81
C GLY A 30 17.54 6.86 33.04
N GLY A 31 17.51 7.62 31.94
CA GLY A 31 18.69 8.20 31.30
C GLY A 31 18.32 9.50 30.60
N ALA A 32 18.56 10.63 31.27
CA ALA A 32 18.19 11.96 30.83
C ALA A 32 19.37 12.71 30.20
N ARG A 33 19.04 13.68 29.34
CA ARG A 33 19.80 14.91 29.00
C ARG A 33 21.02 14.76 28.10
N GLY A 34 20.89 15.36 26.91
CA GLY A 34 21.97 15.99 26.16
C GLY A 34 21.40 17.19 25.40
N ARG A 35 21.64 18.40 25.91
CA ARG A 35 21.46 19.68 25.22
C ARG A 35 22.71 19.95 24.38
N GLU A 36 22.54 20.59 23.23
CA GLU A 36 23.46 21.51 22.50
C GLU A 36 23.13 21.37 21.01
N GLY A 37 22.86 22.41 20.22
CA GLY A 37 23.37 23.77 20.28
C GLY A 37 24.16 24.02 18.99
N ALA A 38 23.50 24.40 17.89
CA ALA A 38 24.20 24.94 16.72
C ALA A 38 23.27 25.82 15.88
N ARG A 39 23.32 27.13 16.17
CA ARG A 39 22.79 28.20 15.33
C ARG A 39 23.77 28.45 14.18
N HIS A 40 23.40 28.15 12.95
CA HIS A 40 24.12 28.67 11.78
C HIS A 40 23.37 29.84 11.17
N ARG A 41 23.92 31.04 11.39
CA ARG A 41 23.60 32.28 10.68
C ARG A 41 24.35 32.29 9.33
N ARG A 42 23.58 32.64 8.28
CA ARG A 42 23.87 33.34 7.00
C ARG A 42 25.33 33.62 6.58
N PRO A 43 25.56 33.72 5.25
CA PRO A 43 25.64 35.07 4.69
C PRO A 43 24.78 35.29 3.42
N ALA A 44 24.25 36.51 3.34
CA ALA A 44 23.63 37.08 2.15
C ALA A 44 24.72 37.45 1.12
N ARG A 45 24.42 37.30 -0.18
CA ARG A 45 25.23 37.85 -1.28
C ARG A 45 24.52 39.06 -1.91
N PRO A 46 25.24 40.16 -2.19
CA PRO A 46 24.71 41.32 -2.91
C PRO A 46 25.16 41.38 -4.40
N CYS A 47 24.55 42.33 -5.13
CA CYS A 47 24.91 42.91 -6.43
C CYS A 47 24.67 42.03 -7.68
N ARG A 48 23.73 42.32 -8.61
CA ARG A 48 23.46 43.51 -9.46
C ARG A 48 24.44 43.61 -10.64
N GLU A 49 23.95 43.29 -11.85
CA GLU A 49 24.45 43.84 -13.12
C GLU A 49 23.29 44.20 -14.06
N PRO A 50 23.46 45.23 -14.92
CA PRO A 50 22.41 45.77 -15.79
C PRO A 50 22.56 45.37 -17.27
N LEU A 51 21.42 45.46 -17.98
CA LEU A 51 21.22 45.88 -19.38
C LEU A 51 22.26 45.47 -20.44
N THR A 52 21.80 44.65 -21.40
CA THR A 52 22.14 44.87 -22.81
C THR A 52 20.85 44.96 -23.63
N MET A 53 20.55 46.20 -24.04
CA MET A 53 19.53 46.57 -25.00
C MET A 53 20.19 46.59 -26.37
N GLY A 54 19.96 45.55 -27.17
CA GLY A 54 20.48 45.41 -28.52
C GLY A 54 19.34 45.21 -29.50
N GLN A 55 18.93 46.29 -30.15
CA GLN A 55 17.99 46.31 -31.26
C GLN A 55 18.49 45.48 -32.44
N ALA A 56 17.61 44.66 -33.04
CA ALA A 56 17.77 44.23 -34.42
C ALA A 56 16.41 43.99 -35.10
N ARG A 57 15.95 45.06 -35.76
CA ARG A 57 15.41 45.14 -37.12
C ARG A 57 14.30 44.15 -37.54
N HIS A 58 13.20 44.79 -37.95
CA HIS A 58 12.15 44.29 -38.83
C HIS A 58 12.65 43.42 -40.00
N ALA A 59 12.00 42.28 -40.18
CA ALA A 59 11.76 41.70 -41.49
C ALA A 59 10.30 41.24 -41.57
N ARG A 60 9.54 41.93 -42.42
CA ARG A 60 8.12 41.74 -42.71
C ARG A 60 8.05 41.11 -44.09
N THR A 61 7.58 39.86 -44.20
CA THR A 61 7.08 39.14 -45.41
C THR A 61 7.06 37.64 -45.07
N ARG A 62 6.08 36.78 -45.36
CA ARG A 62 4.80 36.77 -46.08
C ARG A 62 4.04 35.52 -45.59
N PRO A 63 2.70 35.44 -45.74
CA PRO A 63 1.90 34.28 -45.36
C PRO A 63 2.05 33.21 -46.45
N GLY A 64 2.89 32.21 -46.19
CA GLY A 64 3.03 31.03 -47.04
C GLY A 64 2.40 29.85 -46.33
N ALA A 65 1.22 29.45 -46.79
CA ALA A 65 0.59 28.21 -46.43
C ALA A 65 1.56 27.04 -46.68
N LEU A 66 2.01 26.43 -45.59
CA LEU A 66 2.45 25.04 -45.60
C LEU A 66 1.64 24.35 -44.52
N LEU A 67 0.68 23.56 -44.99
CA LEU A 67 0.20 22.35 -44.34
C LEU A 67 1.41 21.48 -43.98
N ALA A 68 2.11 21.85 -42.91
CA ALA A 68 2.90 20.88 -42.17
C ALA A 68 1.88 20.12 -41.34
N ALA A 69 1.48 18.97 -41.87
CA ALA A 69 0.93 17.89 -41.08
C ALA A 69 1.87 17.69 -39.88
N ALA A 70 1.54 18.32 -38.76
CA ALA A 70 1.97 17.90 -37.44
C ALA A 70 1.27 16.56 -37.20
N ALA A 71 1.71 15.55 -37.95
CA ALA A 71 1.47 14.16 -37.67
C ALA A 71 2.00 13.95 -36.26
N ALA A 72 1.07 13.96 -35.30
CA ALA A 72 0.99 13.06 -34.18
C ALA A 72 2.30 12.33 -33.85
N LEU A 73 3.33 13.07 -33.44
CA LEU A 73 4.28 12.59 -32.46
C LEU A 73 3.68 12.95 -31.10
N LEU A 74 2.45 12.47 -30.87
CA LEU A 74 2.11 11.92 -29.58
C LEU A 74 3.13 10.80 -29.39
N VAL A 75 4.25 11.16 -28.78
CA VAL A 75 5.04 10.23 -27.99
C VAL A 75 4.08 9.77 -26.90
N LEU A 76 3.21 8.83 -27.26
CA LEU A 76 2.63 7.86 -26.36
C LEU A 76 3.85 7.13 -25.81
N SER A 77 4.54 7.74 -24.85
CA SER A 77 5.32 6.95 -23.93
C SER A 77 4.32 5.94 -23.40
N PRO A 78 4.50 4.63 -23.64
CA PRO A 78 3.83 3.67 -22.80
C PRO A 78 4.59 3.75 -21.48
N ALA A 79 4.41 4.85 -20.75
CA ALA A 79 4.45 4.84 -19.31
C ALA A 79 3.15 4.17 -18.82
N GLY A 80 2.69 3.13 -19.52
CA GLY A 80 1.70 2.21 -19.03
C GLY A 80 2.45 1.34 -18.02
N TRP A 81 1.99 1.38 -16.78
CA TRP A 81 2.59 0.65 -15.68
C TRP A 81 2.29 -0.83 -15.91
N GLY A 82 3.13 -1.49 -16.71
CA GLY A 82 2.81 -2.79 -17.30
C GLY A 82 3.04 -4.00 -16.40
N ALA A 83 3.73 -3.83 -15.27
CA ALA A 83 3.89 -4.91 -14.31
C ALA A 83 4.34 -4.32 -12.97
N THR A 84 3.45 -4.31 -11.99
CA THR A 84 3.87 -4.09 -10.60
C THR A 84 4.21 -5.44 -9.98
N TRP A 85 5.48 -5.62 -9.62
CA TRP A 85 6.03 -6.91 -9.20
C TRP A 85 5.83 -7.11 -7.71
N THR A 86 5.49 -8.33 -7.32
CA THR A 86 5.37 -8.74 -5.93
C THR A 86 6.53 -9.68 -5.63
N LEU A 87 7.17 -9.53 -4.47
CA LEU A 87 8.28 -10.41 -4.06
C LEU A 87 7.77 -11.84 -3.81
N TRP A 88 8.69 -12.73 -3.44
CA TRP A 88 8.62 -14.20 -3.30
C TRP A 88 7.34 -14.79 -2.69
N ARG A 89 6.49 -13.99 -2.05
CA ARG A 89 5.15 -14.36 -1.61
C ARG A 89 4.17 -13.24 -1.93
N LEU A 90 3.02 -13.61 -2.50
CA LEU A 90 1.90 -12.68 -2.63
C LEU A 90 1.31 -12.43 -1.23
N GLU A 91 1.25 -11.17 -0.83
CA GLU A 91 0.85 -10.74 0.52
C GLU A 91 -0.36 -9.80 0.45
N ALA A 92 -1.09 -9.70 1.57
CA ALA A 92 -2.31 -8.90 1.65
C ALA A 92 -2.04 -7.41 1.38
N ASP A 93 -1.00 -6.84 2.00
CA ASP A 93 -0.62 -5.43 1.78
C ASP A 93 -0.21 -5.16 0.33
N THR A 94 0.42 -6.12 -0.32
CA THR A 94 0.81 -5.98 -1.72
C THR A 94 -0.41 -5.93 -2.65
N ILE A 95 -1.41 -6.80 -2.40
CA ILE A 95 -2.69 -6.77 -3.12
C ILE A 95 -3.45 -5.49 -2.83
N ALA A 96 -3.48 -5.04 -1.58
CA ALA A 96 -4.16 -3.79 -1.22
C ALA A 96 -3.51 -2.57 -1.87
N THR A 97 -2.19 -2.53 -1.93
CA THR A 97 -1.43 -1.50 -2.65
C THR A 97 -1.77 -1.51 -4.15
N ALA A 98 -1.80 -2.69 -4.77
CA ALA A 98 -2.16 -2.85 -6.17
C ALA A 98 -3.58 -2.36 -6.47
N TRP A 99 -4.56 -2.76 -5.64
CA TRP A 99 -5.95 -2.30 -5.74
C TRP A 99 -6.06 -0.78 -5.62
N TRP A 100 -5.33 -0.16 -4.68
CA TRP A 100 -5.32 1.29 -4.52
C TRP A 100 -4.77 2.01 -5.75
N ILE A 101 -3.65 1.52 -6.31
CA ILE A 101 -3.05 2.07 -7.53
C ILE A 101 -4.04 1.97 -8.69
N ALA A 102 -4.61 0.78 -8.91
CA ALA A 102 -5.57 0.52 -9.99
C ALA A 102 -6.79 1.46 -9.92
N ARG A 103 -7.22 1.84 -8.72
CA ARG A 103 -8.44 2.63 -8.54
C ARG A 103 -8.20 4.14 -8.54
N HIS A 104 -7.05 4.59 -8.07
CA HIS A 104 -6.83 6.00 -7.75
C HIS A 104 -5.59 6.63 -8.39
N ALA A 105 -4.74 5.85 -9.04
CA ALA A 105 -3.49 6.36 -9.63
C ALA A 105 -3.34 6.02 -11.10
N ASP A 106 -3.59 4.76 -11.47
CA ASP A 106 -3.46 4.27 -12.84
C ASP A 106 -4.46 3.12 -13.09
N PRO A 107 -5.61 3.39 -13.72
CA PRO A 107 -6.62 2.37 -14.02
C PRO A 107 -6.19 1.36 -15.08
N ASP A 108 -5.15 1.67 -15.86
CA ASP A 108 -4.61 0.77 -16.87
C ASP A 108 -3.46 -0.10 -16.33
N ALA A 109 -3.12 0.06 -15.04
CA ALA A 109 -2.04 -0.69 -14.40
C ALA A 109 -2.31 -2.20 -14.42
N ARG A 110 -1.27 -2.97 -14.74
CA ARG A 110 -1.30 -4.44 -14.71
C ARG A 110 -0.39 -4.99 -13.62
N PHE A 111 -0.89 -5.99 -12.92
CA PHE A 111 -0.21 -6.59 -11.77
C PHE A 111 0.09 -8.05 -12.08
N VAL A 112 1.32 -8.48 -11.84
CA VAL A 112 1.76 -9.85 -12.12
C VAL A 112 2.56 -10.34 -10.92
N HIS A 113 2.19 -11.51 -10.39
CA HIS A 113 3.03 -12.21 -9.43
C HIS A 113 4.11 -12.98 -10.16
N ARG A 114 5.38 -12.79 -9.78
CA ARG A 114 6.49 -13.58 -10.28
C ARG A 114 7.38 -14.02 -9.13
N SER A 115 7.82 -15.26 -9.15
CA SER A 115 8.75 -15.80 -8.16
C SER A 115 10.20 -15.36 -8.40
N ALA A 116 10.50 -14.79 -9.57
CA ALA A 116 11.83 -14.29 -9.92
C ALA A 116 12.04 -12.84 -9.44
N PRO A 117 13.29 -12.43 -9.16
CA PRO A 117 13.62 -11.03 -8.88
C PRO A 117 13.10 -10.14 -10.02
N ALA A 118 12.50 -9.01 -9.66
CA ALA A 118 12.08 -8.04 -10.68
C ALA A 118 13.32 -7.57 -11.47
N PRO A 119 13.22 -7.42 -12.79
CA PRO A 119 14.22 -6.66 -13.53
C PRO A 119 14.26 -5.27 -12.89
N GLY A 120 15.45 -4.84 -12.44
CA GLY A 120 15.60 -3.59 -11.68
C GLY A 120 14.88 -2.42 -12.35
N GLY A 121 14.31 -1.49 -11.58
CA GLY A 121 13.58 -0.34 -12.14
C GLY A 121 12.39 0.20 -11.35
N GLY A 122 12.32 0.02 -10.03
CA GLY A 122 11.33 0.70 -9.17
C GLY A 122 9.87 0.25 -9.29
N ALA A 123 9.58 -0.71 -10.18
CA ALA A 123 8.23 -1.21 -10.43
C ALA A 123 7.74 -2.22 -9.37
N THR A 124 8.54 -2.61 -8.37
CA THR A 124 8.11 -3.58 -7.34
C THR A 124 7.27 -2.89 -6.25
N ILE A 125 6.15 -3.48 -5.83
CA ILE A 125 5.49 -3.10 -4.57
C ILE A 125 6.24 -3.77 -3.41
N GLY A 126 6.52 -3.00 -2.36
CA GLY A 126 7.17 -3.52 -1.14
C GLY A 126 8.66 -3.86 -1.28
N GLY A 127 9.21 -3.86 -2.49
CA GLY A 127 10.64 -4.10 -2.74
C GLY A 127 11.55 -2.97 -2.23
N PRO A 128 12.85 -3.23 -1.99
CA PRO A 128 13.79 -2.27 -1.43
C PRO A 128 13.98 -1.02 -2.31
N ASP A 129 13.88 -1.19 -3.63
CA ASP A 129 13.96 -0.10 -4.61
C ASP A 129 12.57 0.32 -5.12
N GLY A 130 11.51 -0.27 -4.56
CA GLY A 130 10.13 -0.07 -4.97
C GLY A 130 9.62 1.33 -4.63
N ARG A 131 8.80 1.90 -5.52
CA ARG A 131 8.16 3.21 -5.32
C ARG A 131 7.28 3.26 -4.05
N TYR A 132 6.69 2.13 -3.69
CA TYR A 132 5.83 1.94 -2.51
C TYR A 132 6.52 0.99 -1.53
N ARG A 133 7.72 1.36 -1.10
CA ARG A 133 8.55 0.59 -0.17
C ARG A 133 7.97 0.65 1.24
N ARG A 134 7.89 -0.50 1.91
CA ARG A 134 7.52 -0.59 3.33
C ARG A 134 8.57 0.06 4.23
N SER A 135 8.12 0.57 5.37
CA SER A 135 8.98 0.91 6.50
C SER A 135 8.60 0.07 7.73
N GLY A 136 9.38 0.14 8.81
CA GLY A 136 9.02 -0.54 10.05
C GLY A 136 7.72 -0.03 10.69
N LEU A 137 7.18 1.10 10.22
CA LEU A 137 5.98 1.73 10.77
C LEU A 137 4.83 1.88 9.76
N GLN A 138 5.10 1.70 8.47
CA GLN A 138 4.15 1.95 7.39
C GLN A 138 4.18 0.78 6.41
N THR A 139 2.99 0.31 6.04
CA THR A 139 2.84 -0.72 5.02
C THR A 139 3.01 -0.13 3.62
N ALA A 140 3.07 -0.95 2.58
CA ALA A 140 3.15 -0.44 1.22
C ALA A 140 1.85 0.29 0.82
N LEU A 141 0.70 -0.17 1.32
CA LEU A 141 -0.58 0.49 1.15
C LEU A 141 -0.54 1.90 1.74
N ASP A 142 -0.02 2.07 2.96
CA ASP A 142 0.10 3.40 3.58
C ASP A 142 0.90 4.37 2.69
N MET A 143 1.99 3.87 2.08
CA MET A 143 2.82 4.65 1.16
C MET A 143 2.10 4.99 -0.14
N ALA A 144 1.26 4.09 -0.67
CA ALA A 144 0.45 4.35 -1.84
C ALA A 144 -0.67 5.36 -1.56
N MET A 145 -1.39 5.23 -0.45
CA MET A 145 -2.44 6.16 -0.03
C MET A 145 -1.89 7.57 0.22
N ALA A 146 -0.72 7.69 0.84
CA ALA A 146 -0.06 8.98 1.04
C ALA A 146 0.33 9.66 -0.28
N ARG A 147 0.68 8.86 -1.30
CA ARG A 147 1.12 9.36 -2.60
C ARG A 147 -0.03 9.66 -3.57
N HIS A 148 -1.12 8.93 -3.42
CA HIS A 148 -2.32 9.01 -4.26
C HIS A 148 -3.54 9.15 -3.35
N PRO A 149 -3.77 10.34 -2.78
CA PRO A 149 -4.84 10.54 -1.82
C PRO A 149 -6.21 10.45 -2.50
N ALA A 150 -7.14 9.75 -1.85
CA ALA A 150 -8.54 9.66 -2.25
C ALA A 150 -9.43 9.87 -1.00
N PRO A 151 -9.66 11.12 -0.59
CA PRO A 151 -10.35 11.43 0.67
C PRO A 151 -11.81 10.93 0.71
N ASP A 152 -12.44 10.77 -0.46
CA ASP A 152 -13.82 10.34 -0.60
C ASP A 152 -13.97 8.81 -0.74
N GLU A 153 -12.86 8.04 -0.67
CA GLU A 153 -12.93 6.57 -0.77
C GLU A 153 -13.36 5.96 0.58
N PRO A 154 -14.59 5.44 0.71
CA PRO A 154 -15.11 4.95 1.99
C PRO A 154 -14.35 3.73 2.52
N CYS A 155 -13.67 2.98 1.64
CA CYS A 155 -12.86 1.83 2.05
C CYS A 155 -11.47 2.21 2.61
N ALA A 156 -11.01 3.46 2.42
CA ALA A 156 -9.64 3.87 2.73
C ALA A 156 -9.21 3.56 4.17
N GLU A 157 -9.98 4.07 5.14
CA GLU A 157 -9.70 3.89 6.56
C GLU A 157 -9.82 2.43 7.05
N PRO A 158 -10.94 1.70 6.81
CA PRO A 158 -11.06 0.32 7.27
C PRO A 158 -10.01 -0.59 6.62
N LEU A 159 -9.69 -0.38 5.34
CA LEU A 159 -8.67 -1.16 4.64
C LEU A 159 -7.28 -0.93 5.24
N SER A 160 -6.87 0.33 5.42
CA SER A 160 -5.56 0.64 6.04
C SER A 160 -5.42 0.04 7.43
N LYS A 161 -6.46 0.15 8.28
CA LYS A 161 -6.46 -0.45 9.63
C LYS A 161 -6.33 -1.98 9.59
N ALA A 162 -7.08 -2.64 8.72
CA ALA A 162 -7.06 -4.09 8.58
C ALA A 162 -5.70 -4.59 8.08
N ILE A 163 -5.15 -3.96 7.04
CA ILE A 163 -3.84 -4.30 6.47
C ILE A 163 -2.71 -4.08 7.48
N ARG A 164 -2.69 -2.96 8.22
CA ARG A 164 -1.70 -2.75 9.28
C ARG A 164 -1.73 -3.85 10.34
N LEU A 165 -2.91 -4.34 10.72
CA LEU A 165 -3.03 -5.44 11.66
C LEU A 165 -2.52 -6.75 11.08
N ILE A 166 -2.87 -7.07 9.83
CA ILE A 166 -2.43 -8.29 9.15
C ILE A 166 -0.90 -8.32 9.02
N GLU A 167 -0.28 -7.19 8.62
CA GLU A 167 1.16 -7.13 8.35
C GLU A 167 2.02 -6.92 9.61
N LEU A 168 1.62 -5.98 10.48
CA LEU A 168 2.48 -5.52 11.59
C LEU A 168 2.15 -6.21 12.92
N ALA A 169 0.95 -6.77 13.06
CA ALA A 169 0.51 -7.42 14.29
C ALA A 169 -0.38 -8.65 14.02
N PRO A 170 0.07 -9.64 13.22
CA PRO A 170 -0.76 -10.78 12.79
C PRO A 170 -1.37 -11.57 13.97
N TRP A 171 -0.70 -11.60 15.12
CA TRP A 171 -1.20 -12.25 16.34
C TRP A 171 -2.46 -11.59 16.92
N ARG A 172 -2.79 -10.35 16.52
CA ARG A 172 -3.99 -9.61 16.94
C ARG A 172 -5.18 -9.81 16.01
N VAL A 173 -4.96 -10.32 14.79
CA VAL A 173 -6.01 -10.45 13.78
C VAL A 173 -7.26 -11.18 14.29
N PRO A 174 -7.17 -12.32 15.03
CA PRO A 174 -8.36 -13.01 15.53
C PRO A 174 -9.26 -12.18 16.44
N ALA A 175 -8.71 -11.12 17.06
CA ALA A 175 -9.45 -10.23 17.96
C ALA A 175 -10.09 -9.02 17.24
N VAL A 176 -9.87 -8.85 15.93
CA VAL A 176 -10.40 -7.72 15.15
C VAL A 176 -11.20 -8.26 13.96
N PRO A 177 -12.55 -8.28 14.04
CA PRO A 177 -13.40 -8.95 13.06
C PRO A 177 -13.15 -8.54 11.61
N ASP A 178 -12.95 -7.24 11.34
CA ASP A 178 -12.74 -6.76 9.97
C ASP A 178 -11.40 -7.24 9.38
N ALA A 179 -10.33 -7.26 10.19
CA ALA A 179 -9.04 -7.80 9.76
C ALA A 179 -9.11 -9.32 9.53
N ALA A 180 -9.81 -10.04 10.42
CA ALA A 180 -10.02 -11.48 10.27
C ALA A 180 -10.84 -11.80 9.02
N ALA A 181 -11.91 -11.04 8.75
CA ALA A 181 -12.74 -11.20 7.57
C ALA A 181 -11.95 -10.91 6.28
N LEU A 182 -11.14 -9.84 6.27
CA LEU A 182 -10.26 -9.54 5.13
C LEU A 182 -9.24 -10.64 4.88
N GLN A 183 -8.56 -11.11 5.94
CA GLN A 183 -7.58 -12.19 5.82
C GLN A 183 -8.21 -13.48 5.30
N ALA A 184 -9.43 -13.80 5.76
CA ALA A 184 -10.18 -14.96 5.28
C ALA A 184 -10.54 -14.84 3.79
N ALA A 185 -11.00 -13.66 3.35
CA ALA A 185 -11.34 -13.39 1.95
C ALA A 185 -10.12 -13.54 1.02
N LEU A 186 -8.93 -13.14 1.49
CA LEU A 186 -7.69 -13.21 0.71
C LEU A 186 -6.96 -14.57 0.81
N ALA A 187 -7.27 -15.42 1.79
CA ALA A 187 -6.51 -16.63 2.06
C ALA A 187 -6.38 -17.55 0.82
N ALA A 188 -7.50 -17.85 0.16
CA ALA A 188 -7.52 -18.73 -1.01
C ALA A 188 -6.78 -18.15 -2.24
N PRO A 189 -7.05 -16.90 -2.71
CA PRO A 189 -6.35 -16.36 -3.86
C PRO A 189 -4.85 -16.13 -3.59
N LEU A 190 -4.47 -15.70 -2.38
CA LEU A 190 -3.06 -15.57 -2.01
C LEU A 190 -2.31 -16.91 -2.02
N ALA A 191 -2.94 -17.99 -1.53
CA ALA A 191 -2.34 -19.32 -1.56
C ALA A 191 -2.11 -19.86 -2.98
N LYS A 192 -2.95 -19.43 -3.94
CA LYS A 192 -2.83 -19.78 -5.36
C LYS A 192 -1.99 -18.79 -6.17
N ALA A 193 -1.52 -17.72 -5.54
CA ALA A 193 -0.89 -16.58 -6.19
C ALA A 193 -1.75 -15.98 -7.34
N ASP A 194 -3.07 -16.02 -7.19
CA ASP A 194 -4.02 -15.51 -8.17
C ASP A 194 -4.30 -14.04 -7.87
N VAL A 195 -3.59 -13.16 -8.59
CA VAL A 195 -3.65 -11.70 -8.39
C VAL A 195 -5.04 -11.16 -8.72
N ASP A 196 -5.65 -11.61 -9.82
CA ASP A 196 -6.96 -11.11 -10.26
C ASP A 196 -8.06 -11.52 -9.27
N ALA A 197 -8.05 -12.78 -8.82
CA ALA A 197 -8.98 -13.23 -7.78
C ALA A 197 -8.77 -12.50 -6.45
N ALA A 198 -7.52 -12.17 -6.09
CA ALA A 198 -7.22 -11.41 -4.88
C ALA A 198 -7.73 -9.97 -4.97
N LEU A 199 -7.53 -9.30 -6.11
CA LEU A 199 -8.05 -7.95 -6.37
C LEU A 199 -9.59 -7.93 -6.33
N ALA A 200 -10.24 -8.91 -6.96
CA ALA A 200 -11.70 -9.03 -6.94
C ALA A 200 -12.24 -9.30 -5.53
N ALA A 201 -11.56 -10.15 -4.74
CA ALA A 201 -11.93 -10.42 -3.34
C ALA A 201 -11.83 -9.16 -2.47
N LEU A 202 -10.77 -8.36 -2.68
CA LEU A 202 -10.59 -7.09 -1.97
C LEU A 202 -11.65 -6.06 -2.33
N ASP A 203 -11.95 -5.92 -3.61
CA ASP A 203 -12.98 -5.03 -4.13
C ASP A 203 -14.37 -5.41 -3.59
N HIS A 204 -14.68 -6.70 -3.52
CA HIS A 204 -15.88 -7.19 -2.86
C HIS A 204 -15.91 -6.83 -1.37
N TRP A 205 -14.83 -7.11 -0.63
CA TRP A 205 -14.74 -6.77 0.79
C TRP A 205 -14.96 -5.26 1.01
N CYS A 206 -14.33 -4.40 0.22
CA CYS A 206 -14.49 -2.95 0.31
C CYS A 206 -15.94 -2.49 0.12
N ARG A 207 -16.66 -3.06 -0.85
CA ARG A 207 -18.10 -2.77 -1.04
C ARG A 207 -18.93 -3.15 0.19
N THR A 208 -18.64 -4.29 0.81
CA THR A 208 -19.38 -4.75 2.01
C THR A 208 -19.10 -3.91 3.26
N GLN A 209 -17.93 -3.26 3.31
CA GLN A 209 -17.60 -2.34 4.40
C GLN A 209 -18.25 -0.98 4.19
N GLY A 210 -18.32 -0.49 2.95
CA GLY A 210 -19.02 0.75 2.60
C GLY A 210 -20.51 0.72 2.93
N SER A 211 -21.17 -0.44 2.82
CA SER A 211 -22.59 -0.60 3.16
C SER A 211 -22.91 -0.61 4.67
N ARG A 212 -21.89 -0.58 5.55
CA ARG A 212 -22.07 -0.59 7.02
C ARG A 212 -22.02 0.81 7.65
N ARG A 213 -21.73 1.85 6.85
CA ARG A 213 -21.74 3.25 7.28
C ARG A 213 -23.06 3.89 6.91
#